data_AF-A0A2V7XBV7-F1
#
_entry.id   AF-A0A2V7XBV7-F1
#
_cell.length_a   1.000
_cell.length_b   1.000
_cell.length_c   1.000
_cell.angle_alpha   90.00
_cell.angle_beta   90.00
_cell.angle_gamma   90.00
#
_symmetry.space_group_name_H-M   'P 1'
#
loop_
_entity.id
_entity.type
_entity.pdbx_description
1 polymer ?
#
loop_
_entity_poly.entity_id
_entity_poly.type
_entity_poly.pdbx_seq_one_letter_code
_entity_poly.pdbx_strand_id
1 'polypeptide(L)'
;MPGGVAVIDYDGDGRLDVFFTNGAAVPSLEKDDPKYSNRLFRNEGALKLRDVTAAAGLRGAGYSMGVAAADYDNDGATDLFVAGVHRQTLYRNVGGRF
;
A
#
# COMPACT_ATOMS: atom_id res chain seq x y z
N MET A 1 5.90 -2.04 14.65
CA MET A 1 4.66 -2.57 14.07
C MET A 1 3.55 -2.44 15.10
N PRO A 2 2.63 -1.50 14.87
CA PRO A 2 1.26 -1.79 14.49
C PRO A 2 1.04 -1.33 13.04
N GLY A 3 0.43 -2.18 12.22
CA GLY A 3 0.18 -1.90 10.80
C GLY A 3 -1.04 -2.67 10.32
N GLY A 4 -1.73 -2.13 9.32
CA GLY A 4 -2.79 -2.81 8.58
C GLY A 4 -2.25 -3.60 7.39
N VAL A 5 -3.01 -4.61 7.00
CA VAL A 5 -2.81 -5.41 5.79
C VAL A 5 -4.04 -5.26 4.90
N ALA A 6 -3.83 -5.15 3.60
CA ALA A 6 -4.88 -5.29 2.60
C ALA A 6 -4.48 -6.38 1.60
N VAL A 7 -5.45 -7.18 1.20
CA VAL A 7 -5.29 -8.20 0.17
C VAL A 7 -6.22 -7.81 -0.98
N ILE A 8 -5.63 -7.41 -2.11
CA ILE A 8 -6.34 -6.81 -3.25
C ILE A 8 -5.75 -7.34 -4.55
N ASP A 9 -6.55 -7.40 -5.62
CA ASP A 9 -6.03 -7.56 -6.99
C ASP A 9 -5.70 -6.15 -7.51
N TYR A 10 -4.46 -5.68 -7.33
CA TYR A 10 -4.14 -4.26 -7.60
C TYR A 10 -4.00 -3.97 -9.10
N ASP A 11 -3.70 -4.98 -9.92
CA ASP A 11 -3.46 -4.82 -11.36
C ASP A 11 -4.48 -5.56 -12.26
N GLY A 12 -5.50 -6.18 -11.68
CA GLY A 12 -6.61 -6.82 -12.39
C GLY A 12 -6.21 -8.14 -13.04
N ASP A 13 -5.13 -8.79 -12.57
CA ASP A 13 -4.64 -10.04 -13.16
C ASP A 13 -5.32 -11.30 -12.58
N GLY A 14 -6.30 -11.11 -11.69
CA GLY A 14 -7.10 -12.15 -11.05
C GLY A 14 -6.39 -12.84 -9.89
N ARG A 15 -5.16 -12.42 -9.53
CA ARG A 15 -4.45 -12.91 -8.35
C ARG A 15 -4.46 -11.86 -7.27
N LEU A 16 -4.67 -12.31 -6.04
CA LEU A 16 -4.59 -11.42 -4.88
C LEU A 16 -3.14 -11.13 -4.53
N ASP A 17 -2.86 -9.84 -4.40
CA ASP A 17 -1.61 -9.22 -3.99
C ASP A 17 -1.71 -8.73 -2.54
N VAL A 18 -0.57 -8.43 -1.92
CA VAL A 18 -0.55 -8.09 -0.48
C VAL A 18 0.11 -6.75 -0.24
N PHE A 19 -0.64 -5.84 0.38
CA PHE A 19 -0.17 -4.54 0.82
C PHE A 19 -0.04 -4.48 2.36
N PHE A 20 1.03 -3.85 2.84
CA PHE A 20 1.31 -3.63 4.26
C PHE A 20 1.62 -2.16 4.52
N THR A 21 0.97 -1.59 5.54
CA THR A 21 1.42 -0.31 6.08
C THR A 21 2.64 -0.48 6.98
N ASN A 22 3.49 0.53 7.04
CA ASN A 22 4.69 0.54 7.86
C ASN A 22 4.88 1.90 8.55
N GLY A 23 5.69 1.92 9.60
CA GLY A 23 6.00 3.12 10.36
C GLY A 23 6.93 4.07 9.63
N ALA A 24 7.54 4.97 10.39
CA ALA A 24 8.50 5.96 9.91
C ALA A 24 9.60 6.14 10.97
N ALA A 25 10.66 6.87 10.64
CA ALA A 25 11.62 7.32 11.63
C ALA A 25 10.90 8.14 12.72
N VAL A 26 11.32 7.97 13.98
CA VAL A 26 10.78 8.73 15.12
C VAL A 26 11.94 9.52 15.71
N PRO A 27 11.78 10.83 15.99
CA PRO A 27 10.52 11.57 16.03
C PRO A 27 10.07 12.24 14.73
N SER A 28 10.85 12.18 13.65
CA SER A 28 10.57 12.96 12.42
C SER A 28 9.26 12.58 11.71
N LEU A 29 8.80 11.35 11.87
CA LEU A 29 7.70 10.73 11.12
C LEU A 29 7.97 10.66 9.61
N GLU A 30 9.23 10.81 9.20
CA GLU A 30 9.63 10.73 7.79
C GLU A 30 10.02 9.31 7.38
N LYS A 31 9.70 8.93 6.14
CA LYS A 31 10.14 7.67 5.53
C LYS A 31 11.41 7.90 4.73
N ASP A 32 12.50 8.18 5.44
CA ASP A 32 13.83 8.50 4.88
C ASP A 32 14.67 7.28 4.46
N ASP A 33 14.24 6.08 4.84
CA ASP A 33 14.88 4.80 4.53
C ASP A 33 13.87 3.79 3.96
N PRO A 34 14.21 2.98 2.94
CA PRO A 34 13.33 1.93 2.41
C PRO A 34 12.77 0.94 3.45
N LYS A 35 13.43 0.77 4.61
CA LYS A 35 12.92 -0.05 5.72
C LYS A 35 11.62 0.51 6.32
N TYR A 36 11.35 1.81 6.13
CA TYR A 36 10.13 2.47 6.57
C TYR A 36 9.05 2.52 5.49
N SER A 37 9.35 2.19 4.23
CA SER A 37 8.33 2.15 3.18
C SER A 37 7.19 1.20 3.57
N ASN A 38 5.95 1.58 3.25
CA ASN A 38 4.88 0.61 3.09
C ASN A 38 5.31 -0.42 2.03
N ARG A 39 4.63 -1.57 1.93
CA ARG A 39 5.03 -2.61 0.99
C ARG A 39 3.84 -3.10 0.19
N LEU A 40 4.01 -3.20 -1.13
CA LEU A 40 3.12 -3.94 -2.01
C LEU A 40 3.90 -5.08 -2.66
N PHE A 41 3.41 -6.30 -2.47
CA PHE A 41 3.94 -7.49 -3.10
C PHE A 41 2.95 -8.03 -4.12
N ARG A 42 3.35 -8.06 -5.39
CA ARG A 42 2.61 -8.70 -6.47
C ARG A 42 2.74 -10.21 -6.37
N ASN A 43 1.64 -10.93 -6.47
CA ASN A 43 1.58 -12.37 -6.57
C ASN A 43 1.76 -12.82 -8.03
N GLU A 44 2.93 -13.35 -8.36
CA GLU A 44 3.25 -13.90 -9.67
C GLU A 44 2.72 -15.35 -9.85
N GLY A 45 1.92 -15.85 -8.90
CA GLY A 45 1.40 -17.21 -8.86
C GLY A 45 2.22 -18.13 -7.94
N ALA A 46 1.58 -19.20 -7.46
CA ALA A 46 2.19 -20.18 -6.56
C ALA A 46 2.88 -19.55 -5.33
N LEU A 47 2.31 -18.46 -4.81
CA LEU A 47 2.86 -17.67 -3.69
C LEU A 47 4.25 -17.07 -3.95
N LYS A 48 4.66 -16.96 -5.22
CA LYS A 48 5.85 -16.20 -5.60
C LYS A 48 5.52 -14.71 -5.55
N LEU A 49 6.09 -14.03 -4.56
CA LEU A 49 5.85 -12.60 -4.31
C LEU A 49 6.99 -11.75 -4.87
N ARG A 50 6.63 -10.69 -5.60
CA ARG A 50 7.57 -9.67 -6.09
C ARG A 50 7.25 -8.32 -5.47
N ASP A 51 8.26 -7.68 -4.89
CA ASP A 51 8.09 -6.31 -4.40
C ASP A 51 7.91 -5.34 -5.59
N VAL A 52 6.76 -4.68 -5.64
CA VAL A 52 6.41 -3.68 -6.65
C VAL A 52 6.13 -2.32 -6.02
N THR A 53 6.42 -2.14 -4.74
CA THR A 53 6.10 -0.95 -3.93
C THR A 53 6.47 0.36 -4.62
N ALA A 54 7.73 0.46 -5.07
CA ALA A 54 8.24 1.69 -5.69
C ALA A 54 7.62 1.93 -7.08
N ALA A 55 7.40 0.86 -7.85
CA ALA A 55 6.82 0.95 -9.18
C ALA A 55 5.33 1.35 -9.14
N ALA A 56 4.62 0.91 -8.10
CA ALA A 56 3.21 1.21 -7.87
C ALA A 56 2.96 2.55 -7.16
N GLY A 57 4.00 3.28 -6.73
CA GLY A 57 3.82 4.56 -6.02
C GLY A 57 3.53 4.45 -4.52
N LEU A 58 3.54 3.24 -3.96
CA LEU A 58 3.05 2.94 -2.62
C LEU A 58 4.11 2.96 -1.51
N ARG A 59 5.18 3.75 -1.64
CA ARG A 59 6.17 3.88 -0.55
C ARG A 59 5.55 4.47 0.73
N GLY A 60 4.54 5.31 0.57
CA GLY A 60 3.90 6.00 1.68
C GLY A 60 4.62 7.27 2.11
N ALA A 61 4.00 7.99 3.04
CA ALA A 61 4.56 9.11 3.78
C ALA A 61 4.00 9.07 5.21
N GLY A 62 4.74 9.62 6.18
CA GLY A 62 4.30 9.57 7.57
C GLY A 62 4.42 8.19 8.20
N TYR A 63 3.99 8.09 9.45
CA TYR A 63 3.85 6.83 10.16
C TYR A 63 2.47 6.22 9.86
N SER A 64 2.42 5.21 8.99
CA SER A 64 1.17 4.53 8.61
C SER A 64 0.78 3.48 9.67
N MET A 65 -0.52 3.39 9.96
CA MET A 65 -1.09 2.61 11.06
C MET A 65 -2.10 1.55 10.59
N GLY A 66 -2.88 1.85 9.55
CA GLY A 66 -3.95 0.97 9.09
C GLY A 66 -4.29 1.23 7.63
N VAL A 67 -5.00 0.28 7.01
CA VAL A 67 -5.44 0.39 5.62
C VAL A 67 -6.87 -0.12 5.49
N ALA A 68 -7.65 0.56 4.67
CA ALA A 68 -8.92 0.07 4.14
C ALA A 68 -8.81 0.03 2.60
N ALA A 69 -9.45 -0.96 1.99
CA ALA A 69 -9.48 -1.15 0.54
C ALA A 69 -10.92 -1.13 0.05
N ALA A 70 -11.19 -0.34 -0.98
CA ALA A 70 -12.49 -0.23 -1.63
C ALA A 70 -12.29 0.45 -2.99
N ASP A 71 -13.16 0.14 -3.95
CA ASP A 71 -13.33 0.96 -5.17
C ASP A 71 -14.19 2.18 -4.78
N TYR A 72 -13.58 3.33 -4.48
CA TYR A 72 -14.31 4.46 -3.89
C TYR A 72 -15.00 5.32 -4.95
N ASP A 73 -14.52 5.29 -6.20
CA ASP A 73 -15.05 6.08 -7.31
C ASP A 73 -15.81 5.26 -8.35
N ASN A 74 -15.95 3.95 -8.14
CA ASN A 74 -16.62 2.98 -9.00
C ASN A 74 -15.98 2.87 -10.39
N ASP A 75 -14.65 3.01 -10.49
CA ASP A 75 -13.92 2.80 -11.75
C ASP A 75 -13.48 1.34 -11.98
N GLY A 76 -13.81 0.46 -11.03
CA GLY A 76 -13.52 -0.97 -11.07
C GLY A 76 -12.11 -1.33 -10.60
N ALA A 77 -11.27 -0.34 -10.26
CA ALA A 77 -9.99 -0.56 -9.61
C ALA A 77 -10.11 -0.41 -8.09
N THR A 78 -9.46 -1.29 -7.33
CA THR A 78 -9.48 -1.18 -5.86
C THR A 78 -8.48 -0.12 -5.40
N ASP A 79 -8.97 0.88 -4.67
CA ASP A 79 -8.19 1.95 -4.05
C ASP A 79 -7.78 1.62 -2.61
N LEU A 80 -6.85 2.41 -2.05
CA LEU A 80 -6.38 2.25 -0.68
C LEU A 80 -6.54 3.54 0.12
N PHE A 81 -7.26 3.48 1.23
CA PHE A 81 -7.21 4.50 2.27
C PHE A 81 -6.23 4.07 3.37
N VAL A 82 -5.13 4.81 3.55
CA VAL A 82 -4.12 4.57 4.58
C VAL A 82 -4.29 5.55 5.72
N ALA A 83 -4.60 5.00 6.89
CA ALA A 83 -4.65 5.75 8.12
C ALA A 83 -3.24 5.91 8.71
N GLY A 84 -2.88 7.10 9.21
CA GLY A 84 -1.56 7.40 9.76
C GLY A 84 -1.55 8.46 10.84
N VAL A 85 -0.40 8.61 11.50
CA VAL A 85 -0.18 9.61 12.56
C VAL A 85 -0.11 11.00 11.90
N HIS A 86 -1.04 11.88 12.26
CA HIS A 86 -1.19 13.24 11.72
C HIS A 86 -1.38 13.36 10.19
N ARG A 87 -1.47 12.24 9.47
CA ARG A 87 -1.66 12.20 8.01
C ARG A 87 -2.52 11.00 7.64
N GLN A 88 -3.61 11.26 6.92
CA GLN A 88 -4.41 10.23 6.25
C GLN A 88 -4.17 10.37 4.75
N THR A 89 -4.05 9.27 4.02
CA THR A 89 -3.79 9.29 2.57
C THR A 89 -4.77 8.40 1.84
N LEU A 90 -5.46 8.93 0.84
CA LEU A 90 -6.22 8.15 -0.13
C LEU A 90 -5.37 7.97 -1.38
N TYR A 91 -5.11 6.72 -1.75
CA TYR A 91 -4.42 6.33 -2.97
C TYR A 91 -5.45 5.84 -3.97
N ARG A 92 -5.59 6.56 -5.07
CA ARG A 92 -6.44 6.13 -6.18
C ARG A 92 -5.67 5.19 -7.10
N ASN A 93 -6.21 4.03 -7.41
CA ASN A 93 -5.61 3.08 -8.33
C ASN A 93 -5.96 3.41 -9.78
N VAL A 94 -4.96 3.69 -10.60
CA VAL A 94 -5.10 3.91 -12.04
C VAL A 94 -4.33 2.82 -12.77
N GLY A 95 -4.94 1.64 -12.91
CA GLY A 95 -4.40 0.51 -13.67
C GLY A 95 -3.11 -0.08 -13.07
N GLY A 96 -3.07 -0.25 -11.75
CA GLY A 96 -1.94 -0.81 -11.01
C GLY A 96 -0.92 0.24 -10.54
N ARG A 97 -1.27 1.52 -10.58
CA ARG A 97 -0.45 2.64 -10.10
C ARG A 97 -1.26 3.55 -9.21
N PHE A 98 -0.64 4.05 -8.14
CA PHE A 98 -1.25 4.85 -7.10
C PHE A 98 -0.55 6.21 -6.93
#